data_AF-A0A7L9RT12-F1
#
_entry.id   AF-A0A7L9RT12-F1
#
_cell.length_a   1.000
_cell.length_b   1.000
_cell.length_c   1.000
_cell.angle_alpha   90.00
_cell.angle_beta   90.00
_cell.angle_gamma   90.00
#
_symmetry.space_group_name_H-M   'P 1'
#
loop_
_entity.id
_entity.type
_entity.pdbx_description
1 polymer ?
#
loop_
_entity_poly.entity_id
_entity_poly.type
_entity_poly.pdbx_seq_one_letter_code
_entity_poly.pdbx_strand_id
1 'polypeptide(L)'
;MIVWGYSTKTQIVKSVDIGCSHCHHKTLNIVAYKKVFDLFWIPCFPFSAQHALACPTCGTHYDISSTTIDVKTLKSSPSWKHFIGLIIFPLILGSVHVFSKMKEDNYLKEAEIYRQNIQADDKVILETDEDKKFPYVVYKVTNTSDLTITGVFSKYAYKTLDRARNAAKYPKDGDFETTESPISKEEFNTLSNIKAIVR
;
A
#
# COMPACT_ATOMS: atom_id res chain seq x y z
N MET A 1 0.78 12.73 -7.21
CA MET A 1 0.22 13.12 -8.51
C MET A 1 -0.18 11.85 -9.23
N ILE A 2 -1.49 11.62 -9.41
CA ILE A 2 -1.97 10.46 -10.17
C ILE A 2 -1.89 10.85 -11.65
N VAL A 3 -1.04 10.18 -12.41
CA VAL A 3 -0.96 10.37 -13.87
C VAL A 3 -1.85 9.30 -14.51
N TRP A 4 -2.94 9.75 -15.13
CA TRP A 4 -3.83 8.91 -15.93
C TRP A 4 -3.89 9.45 -17.37
N GLY A 5 -4.24 8.59 -18.31
CA GLY A 5 -4.42 8.99 -19.70
C GLY A 5 -5.08 7.93 -20.56
N TYR A 6 -5.35 8.28 -21.80
CA TYR A 6 -5.83 7.36 -22.83
C TYR A 6 -4.72 7.11 -23.83
N SER A 7 -4.47 5.84 -24.16
CA SER A 7 -3.51 5.44 -25.19
C SER A 7 -4.20 4.59 -26.25
N THR A 8 -3.69 4.65 -27.48
CA THR A 8 -4.13 3.79 -28.57
C THR A 8 -3.02 2.80 -28.90
N LYS A 9 -3.31 1.50 -28.78
CA LYS A 9 -2.36 0.43 -29.11
C LYS A 9 -2.80 -0.26 -30.39
N THR A 10 -1.86 -0.45 -31.31
CA THR A 10 -2.07 -1.14 -32.57
C THR A 10 -1.64 -2.59 -32.48
N GLN A 11 -2.48 -3.51 -32.96
CA GLN A 11 -2.15 -4.92 -33.03
C GLN A 11 -2.54 -5.48 -34.39
N ILE A 12 -1.62 -6.18 -35.06
CA ILE A 12 -1.94 -6.95 -36.26
C ILE A 12 -2.70 -8.20 -35.81
N VAL A 13 -3.92 -8.37 -36.31
CA VAL A 13 -4.80 -9.49 -35.95
C VAL A 13 -4.65 -10.65 -36.92
N LYS A 14 -4.69 -10.35 -38.23
CA LYS A 14 -4.65 -11.35 -39.31
C LYS A 14 -4.24 -10.69 -40.63
N SER A 15 -3.62 -11.44 -41.53
CA SER A 15 -3.38 -11.01 -42.91
C SER A 15 -4.40 -11.67 -43.85
N VAL A 16 -4.86 -10.92 -44.85
CA VAL A 16 -5.85 -11.36 -45.86
C VAL A 16 -5.29 -11.12 -47.26
N ASP A 17 -5.53 -12.07 -48.17
CA ASP A 17 -5.14 -11.99 -49.59
C ASP A 17 -6.14 -11.14 -50.39
N ILE A 18 -6.21 -9.85 -50.04
CA ILE A 18 -6.95 -8.85 -50.80
C ILE A 18 -5.90 -7.90 -51.35
N GLY A 19 -5.75 -7.87 -52.67
CA GLY A 19 -4.73 -7.04 -53.30
C GLY A 19 -4.89 -5.56 -52.94
N CYS A 20 -3.79 -4.87 -52.66
CA CYS A 20 -3.79 -3.44 -52.42
C CYS A 20 -4.05 -2.69 -53.74
N SER A 21 -5.05 -1.80 -53.76
CA SER A 21 -5.38 -1.00 -54.94
C SER A 21 -4.31 0.04 -55.31
N HIS A 22 -3.43 0.40 -54.37
CA HIS A 22 -2.43 1.44 -54.56
C HIS A 22 -1.08 0.90 -55.04
N CYS A 23 -0.58 -0.19 -54.45
CA CYS A 23 0.74 -0.75 -54.76
C CYS A 23 0.72 -2.19 -55.30
N HIS A 24 -0.48 -2.75 -55.54
CA HIS A 24 -0.70 -4.11 -56.03
C HIS A 24 -0.04 -5.23 -55.20
N HIS A 25 0.31 -4.94 -53.94
CA HIS A 25 0.76 -5.96 -53.00
C HIS A 25 -0.38 -6.95 -52.72
N LYS A 26 -0.07 -8.24 -52.65
CA LYS A 26 -1.09 -9.31 -52.66
C LYS A 26 -1.86 -9.44 -51.34
N THR A 27 -1.28 -8.95 -50.24
CA THR A 27 -1.84 -9.09 -48.88
C THR A 27 -2.13 -7.73 -48.22
N LEU A 28 -3.15 -7.72 -47.37
CA LEU A 28 -3.46 -6.62 -46.46
C LEU A 28 -3.49 -7.15 -45.02
N ASN A 29 -3.04 -6.35 -44.07
CA ASN A 29 -3.10 -6.68 -42.64
C ASN A 29 -4.35 -6.07 -42.01
N ILE A 30 -5.12 -6.88 -41.30
CA ILE A 30 -6.16 -6.38 -40.40
C ILE A 30 -5.47 -5.88 -39.14
N VAL A 31 -5.51 -4.58 -38.93
CA VAL A 31 -4.96 -3.90 -37.76
C VAL A 31 -6.10 -3.51 -36.83
N ALA A 32 -5.99 -3.92 -35.57
CA ALA A 32 -6.88 -3.48 -34.49
C ALA A 32 -6.26 -2.30 -33.75
N TYR A 33 -6.97 -1.18 -33.71
CA TYR A 33 -6.70 0.00 -32.89
C TYR A 33 -7.49 -0.12 -31.60
N LYS A 34 -6.80 -0.40 -30.49
CA LYS A 34 -7.41 -0.55 -29.18
C LYS A 34 -7.18 0.72 -28.35
N LYS A 35 -8.26 1.37 -27.94
CA LYS A 35 -8.19 2.44 -26.94
C LYS A 35 -8.14 1.82 -25.56
N VAL A 36 -7.09 2.16 -24.81
CA VAL A 36 -6.80 1.65 -23.47
C VAL A 36 -6.76 2.83 -22.52
N PHE A 37 -7.37 2.66 -21.34
CA PHE A 37 -7.17 3.59 -20.23
C PHE A 37 -5.93 3.16 -19.47
N ASP A 38 -4.95 4.04 -19.35
CA ASP A 38 -3.72 3.77 -18.62
C ASP A 38 -3.77 4.51 -17.28
N LEU A 39 -3.80 3.73 -16.18
CA LEU A 39 -3.68 4.25 -14.83
C LEU A 39 -2.31 3.82 -14.31
N PHE A 40 -1.37 4.76 -14.23
CA PHE A 40 -0.06 4.54 -13.60
C PHE A 40 0.64 3.23 -14.03
N TRP A 41 1.05 3.14 -15.30
CA TRP A 41 1.74 1.99 -15.91
C TRP A 41 0.96 0.65 -15.94
N ILE A 42 -0.26 0.60 -15.38
CA ILE A 42 -1.13 -0.57 -15.47
C ILE A 42 -2.13 -0.32 -16.61
N PRO A 43 -2.07 -1.09 -17.72
CA PRO A 43 -3.04 -0.99 -18.79
C PRO A 43 -4.40 -1.49 -18.30
N CYS A 44 -5.24 -0.57 -17.85
CA CYS A 44 -6.58 -0.82 -17.36
C CYS A 44 -7.54 -0.94 -18.54
N PHE A 45 -7.50 -2.11 -19.18
CA PHE A 45 -8.52 -2.60 -20.11
C PHE A 45 -8.69 -1.85 -21.45
N PRO A 46 -8.67 -2.56 -22.60
CA PRO A 46 -9.15 -1.98 -23.84
C PRO A 46 -10.67 -1.82 -23.77
N PHE A 47 -11.17 -0.59 -23.81
CA PHE A 47 -12.62 -0.32 -23.75
C PHE A 47 -13.26 -0.18 -25.13
N SER A 48 -12.44 0.02 -26.18
CA SER A 48 -12.90 0.08 -27.56
C SER A 48 -11.82 -0.49 -28.49
N ALA A 49 -12.26 -1.22 -29.51
CA ALA A 49 -11.41 -1.72 -30.59
C ALA A 49 -12.03 -1.33 -31.93
N GLN A 50 -11.24 -0.71 -32.79
CA GLN A 50 -11.58 -0.42 -34.18
C GLN A 50 -10.67 -1.24 -35.10
N HIS A 51 -11.19 -1.73 -36.22
CA HIS A 51 -10.42 -2.55 -37.15
C HIS A 51 -10.30 -1.81 -38.49
N ALA A 52 -9.12 -1.86 -39.08
CA ALA A 52 -8.86 -1.34 -40.42
C ALA A 52 -7.96 -2.29 -41.20
N LEU A 53 -8.02 -2.24 -42.52
CA LEU A 53 -7.05 -2.91 -43.39
C LEU A 53 -5.89 -1.95 -43.64
N ALA A 54 -4.66 -2.40 -43.41
CA ALA A 54 -3.45 -1.64 -43.68
C ALA A 54 -2.53 -2.44 -44.60
N CYS A 55 -2.06 -1.80 -45.67
CA CYS A 55 -1.05 -2.42 -46.53
C CYS A 55 0.31 -2.43 -45.82
N PRO A 56 0.98 -3.60 -45.70
CA PRO A 56 2.29 -3.67 -45.06
C PRO A 56 3.40 -2.97 -45.85
N THR A 57 3.20 -2.77 -47.17
CA THR A 57 4.22 -2.18 -48.05
C THR A 57 4.08 -0.66 -48.16
N CYS A 58 2.88 -0.16 -48.49
CA CYS A 58 2.67 1.28 -48.73
C CYS A 58 1.98 2.02 -47.57
N GLY A 59 1.50 1.31 -46.53
CA GLY A 59 0.82 1.93 -45.40
C GLY A 59 -0.56 2.51 -45.71
N THR A 60 -1.15 2.24 -46.89
CA THR A 60 -2.52 2.68 -47.22
C THR A 60 -3.52 1.97 -46.31
N HIS A 61 -4.48 2.73 -45.78
CA HIS A 61 -5.53 2.25 -44.90
C HIS A 61 -6.87 2.19 -45.62
N TYR A 62 -7.62 1.12 -45.41
CA TYR A 62 -8.98 0.93 -45.92
C TYR A 62 -9.92 0.62 -44.77
N ASP A 63 -11.14 1.12 -44.85
CA ASP A 63 -12.19 0.75 -43.91
C ASP A 63 -12.56 -0.73 -44.11
N ILE A 64 -12.67 -1.45 -43.00
CA ILE A 64 -13.05 -2.86 -43.03
C ILE A 64 -14.55 -3.04 -43.33
N SER A 65 -15.36 -2.00 -43.10
CA SER A 65 -16.81 -2.01 -43.33
C SER A 65 -17.19 -2.27 -44.80
N SER A 66 -16.30 -1.91 -45.73
CA SER A 66 -16.51 -2.12 -47.17
C SER A 66 -16.10 -3.50 -47.67
N THR A 67 -15.66 -4.40 -46.79
CA THR A 67 -15.13 -5.73 -47.15
C THR A 67 -16.00 -6.83 -46.55
N THR A 68 -16.16 -7.97 -47.23
CA THR A 68 -16.93 -9.15 -46.79
C THR A 68 -16.34 -9.91 -45.58
N ILE A 69 -15.35 -9.35 -44.89
CA ILE A 69 -14.70 -9.99 -43.74
C ILE A 69 -15.59 -9.80 -42.51
N ASP A 70 -16.08 -10.90 -41.93
CA ASP A 70 -16.82 -10.83 -40.68
C ASP A 70 -15.90 -10.51 -39.49
N VAL A 71 -15.90 -9.24 -39.11
CA VAL A 71 -15.11 -8.69 -37.99
C VAL A 71 -15.47 -9.34 -36.66
N LYS A 72 -16.68 -9.92 -36.50
CA LYS A 72 -17.10 -10.58 -35.25
C LYS A 72 -16.29 -11.85 -34.95
N THR A 73 -15.69 -12.46 -35.97
CA THR A 73 -14.83 -13.65 -35.83
C THR A 73 -13.42 -13.32 -35.34
N LEU A 74 -13.02 -12.04 -35.40
CA LEU A 74 -11.71 -11.56 -34.98
C LEU A 74 -11.69 -11.31 -33.47
N LYS A 75 -11.77 -12.39 -32.69
CA LYS A 75 -11.75 -12.30 -31.22
C LYS A 75 -10.34 -12.03 -30.73
N SER A 76 -10.01 -10.75 -30.53
CA SER A 76 -8.77 -10.38 -29.84
C SER A 76 -8.98 -10.50 -28.34
N SER A 77 -8.63 -11.65 -27.76
CA SER A 77 -8.71 -11.85 -26.31
C SER A 77 -7.76 -10.88 -25.60
N PRO A 78 -8.19 -10.21 -24.51
CA PRO A 78 -7.28 -9.44 -23.70
C PRO A 78 -6.27 -10.42 -23.08
N SER A 79 -4.98 -10.20 -23.35
CA SER A 79 -3.92 -11.05 -22.79
C SER A 79 -3.98 -11.02 -21.27
N TRP A 80 -3.92 -12.19 -20.62
CA TRP A 80 -3.92 -12.32 -19.16
C TRP A 80 -2.80 -11.48 -18.49
N LYS A 81 -1.75 -11.16 -19.25
CA LYS A 81 -0.66 -10.26 -18.84
C LYS A 81 -1.14 -8.87 -18.41
N HIS A 82 -2.30 -8.41 -18.89
CA HIS A 82 -2.90 -7.13 -18.48
C HIS A 82 -3.56 -7.16 -17.09
N PHE A 83 -3.75 -8.35 -16.51
CA PHE A 83 -4.42 -8.53 -15.22
C PHE A 83 -3.46 -8.76 -14.05
N ILE A 84 -2.17 -8.90 -14.31
CA ILE A 84 -1.16 -9.12 -13.26
C ILE A 84 -1.18 -7.97 -12.24
N GLY A 85 -1.33 -6.72 -12.70
CA GLY A 85 -1.44 -5.55 -11.81
C GLY A 85 -2.64 -5.61 -10.86
N LEU A 86 -3.76 -6.18 -11.29
CA LEU A 86 -4.97 -6.32 -10.45
C LEU A 86 -4.83 -7.38 -9.36
N ILE A 87 -3.92 -8.34 -9.52
CA ILE A 87 -3.63 -9.35 -8.50
C ILE A 87 -2.54 -8.84 -7.55
N ILE A 88 -1.52 -8.17 -8.09
CA ILE A 88 -0.40 -7.64 -7.29
C ILE A 88 -0.87 -6.53 -6.35
N PHE A 89 -1.73 -5.62 -6.81
CA PHE A 89 -2.17 -4.48 -5.99
C PHE A 89 -2.86 -4.88 -4.67
N PRO A 90 -3.88 -5.76 -4.64
CA PRO A 90 -4.48 -6.21 -3.38
C PRO A 90 -3.51 -7.03 -2.54
N LEU A 91 -2.59 -7.79 -3.15
CA LEU A 91 -1.54 -8.50 -2.40
C LEU A 91 -0.60 -7.52 -1.68
N ILE A 92 -0.18 -6.44 -2.33
CA ILE A 92 0.66 -5.41 -1.69
C ILE A 92 -0.11 -4.75 -0.54
N LEU A 93 -1.34 -4.28 -0.77
CA LEU A 93 -2.15 -3.65 0.28
C LEU A 93 -2.42 -4.62 1.46
N GLY A 94 -2.77 -5.87 1.15
CA GLY A 94 -2.96 -6.91 2.15
C GLY A 94 -1.69 -7.19 2.94
N SER A 95 -0.54 -7.29 2.27
CA SER A 95 0.75 -7.51 2.92
C SER A 95 1.09 -6.40 3.90
N VAL A 96 0.91 -5.12 3.51
CA VAL A 96 1.16 -3.97 4.39
C VAL A 96 0.29 -4.05 5.65
N HIS A 97 -0.98 -4.42 5.51
CA HIS A 97 -1.88 -4.57 6.65
C HIS A 97 -1.45 -5.70 7.59
N VAL A 98 -1.06 -6.86 7.03
CA VAL A 98 -0.57 -8.01 7.81
C VAL A 98 0.73 -7.66 8.54
N PHE A 99 1.70 -7.03 7.86
CA PHE A 99 2.95 -6.61 8.48
C PHE A 99 2.74 -5.60 9.60
N SER A 100 1.79 -4.67 9.44
CA SER A 100 1.44 -3.70 10.49
C SER A 100 0.89 -4.40 11.73
N LYS A 101 -0.01 -5.38 11.56
CA LYS A 101 -0.57 -6.14 12.69
C LYS A 101 0.48 -7.00 13.38
N MET A 102 1.30 -7.72 12.62
CA MET A 102 2.38 -8.53 13.20
C MET A 102 3.35 -7.69 14.04
N LYS A 103 3.65 -6.46 13.60
CA LYS A 103 4.51 -5.53 14.34
C LYS A 103 3.88 -5.15 15.69
N GLU A 104 2.59 -4.83 15.71
CA GLU A 104 1.86 -4.51 16.94
C GLU A 104 1.78 -5.71 17.90
N ASP A 105 1.46 -6.90 17.41
CA ASP A 105 1.40 -8.12 18.22
C ASP A 105 2.75 -8.46 18.87
N ASN A 106 3.86 -8.27 18.13
CA ASN A 106 5.20 -8.47 18.67
C ASN A 106 5.50 -7.50 19.80
N TYR A 107 5.01 -6.26 19.71
CA TYR A 107 5.21 -5.24 20.73
C TYR A 107 4.44 -5.52 22.02
N LEU A 108 3.24 -6.06 21.91
CA LEU A 108 2.47 -6.51 23.06
C LEU A 108 3.16 -7.69 23.77
N LYS A 109 3.69 -8.65 22.99
CA LYS A 109 4.46 -9.78 23.55
C LYS A 109 5.74 -9.32 24.25
N GLU A 110 6.49 -8.40 23.65
CA GLU A 110 7.67 -7.79 24.30
C GLU A 110 7.27 -7.08 25.60
N ALA A 111 6.18 -6.31 25.57
CA ALA A 111 5.67 -5.61 26.74
C ALA A 111 5.24 -6.56 27.86
N GLU A 112 4.61 -7.70 27.55
CA GLU A 112 4.25 -8.72 28.55
C GLU A 112 5.49 -9.29 29.25
N ILE A 113 6.56 -9.57 28.49
CA ILE A 113 7.83 -10.06 29.03
C ILE A 113 8.46 -9.00 29.94
N TYR A 114 8.51 -7.74 29.50
CA TYR A 114 9.09 -6.66 30.29
C TYR A 114 8.24 -6.26 31.50
N ARG A 115 6.91 -6.43 31.44
CA ARG A 115 6.00 -6.15 32.55
C ARG A 115 6.33 -7.02 33.78
N GLN A 116 6.70 -8.28 33.57
CA GLN A 116 7.08 -9.19 34.66
C GLN A 116 8.40 -8.81 35.35
N ASN A 117 9.29 -8.10 34.64
CA ASN A 117 10.61 -7.70 35.13
C ASN A 117 10.91 -6.25 34.76
N ILE A 118 10.07 -5.35 35.30
CA ILE A 118 10.22 -3.91 35.10
C ILE A 118 11.44 -3.41 35.89
N GLN A 119 12.22 -2.54 35.26
CA GLN A 119 13.47 -2.01 35.80
C GLN A 119 13.46 -0.47 35.77
N ALA A 120 14.34 0.14 36.58
CA ALA A 120 14.62 1.56 36.44
C ALA A 120 15.13 1.88 35.02
N ASP A 121 14.75 3.05 34.51
CA ASP A 121 14.95 3.53 33.13
C ASP A 121 14.08 2.87 32.05
N ASP A 122 13.26 1.86 32.37
CA ASP A 122 12.26 1.35 31.43
C ASP A 122 11.23 2.44 31.10
N LYS A 123 10.79 2.48 29.84
CA LYS A 123 9.88 3.50 29.30
C LYS A 123 8.61 2.83 28.81
N VAL A 124 7.53 3.03 29.56
CA VAL A 124 6.22 2.40 29.35
C VAL A 124 5.36 3.33 28.50
N ILE A 125 4.76 2.80 27.44
CA ILE A 125 3.87 3.58 26.56
C ILE A 125 2.44 3.22 26.89
N LEU A 126 1.69 4.23 27.32
CA LEU A 126 0.29 4.12 27.75
C LEU A 126 -0.62 4.79 26.72
N GLU A 127 -1.75 4.16 26.44
CA GLU A 127 -2.86 4.76 25.71
C GLU A 127 -3.80 5.45 26.72
N THR A 128 -4.18 6.70 26.45
CA THR A 128 -5.07 7.51 27.28
C THR A 128 -6.25 8.00 26.45
N ASP A 129 -7.41 8.11 27.11
CA ASP A 129 -8.63 8.62 26.49
C ASP A 129 -8.79 10.14 26.62
N GLU A 130 -7.86 10.83 27.30
CA GLU A 130 -7.91 12.27 27.58
C GLU A 130 -7.87 13.11 26.29
N ASP A 131 -6.98 12.77 25.36
CA ASP A 131 -6.88 13.42 24.05
C ASP A 131 -6.84 12.40 22.91
N LYS A 132 -7.99 12.22 22.24
CA LYS A 132 -8.12 11.33 21.07
C LYS A 132 -7.16 11.67 19.92
N LYS A 133 -6.66 12.91 19.84
CA LYS A 133 -5.72 13.33 18.80
C LYS A 133 -4.29 12.91 19.13
N PHE A 134 -3.96 12.79 20.42
CA PHE A 134 -2.65 12.41 20.93
C PHE A 134 -2.80 11.39 22.06
N PRO A 135 -3.27 10.16 21.77
CA PRO A 135 -3.67 9.22 22.80
C PRO A 135 -2.49 8.51 23.46
N TYR A 136 -1.24 8.72 23.05
CA TYR A 136 -0.10 7.98 23.58
C TYR A 136 0.79 8.85 24.47
N VAL A 137 1.03 8.44 25.70
CA VAL A 137 1.99 9.08 26.63
C VAL A 137 3.08 8.09 27.02
N VAL A 138 4.27 8.62 27.35
CA VAL A 138 5.40 7.80 27.79
C VAL A 138 5.64 8.02 29.27
N TYR A 139 5.69 6.94 30.03
CA TYR A 139 6.00 6.92 31.45
C TYR A 139 7.38 6.28 31.65
N LYS A 140 8.35 7.06 32.14
CA LYS A 140 9.70 6.58 32.43
C LYS A 140 9.81 6.17 33.88
N VAL A 141 10.18 4.92 34.13
CA VAL A 141 10.42 4.38 35.47
C VAL A 141 11.71 4.97 36.02
N THR A 142 11.64 5.62 37.18
CA THR A 142 12.81 6.15 37.89
C THR A 142 13.32 5.17 38.94
N ASN A 143 12.40 4.56 39.68
CA ASN A 143 12.72 3.60 40.72
C ASN A 143 11.65 2.50 40.81
N THR A 144 12.06 1.32 41.26
CA THR A 144 11.20 0.15 41.42
C THR A 144 11.42 -0.42 42.82
N SER A 145 10.41 -0.30 43.67
CA SER A 145 10.37 -0.93 44.99
C SER A 145 9.56 -2.23 44.93
N ASP A 146 9.46 -2.98 46.03
CA ASP A 146 8.72 -4.26 46.02
C ASP A 146 7.23 -4.08 45.72
N LEU A 147 6.62 -2.98 46.18
CA LEU A 147 5.18 -2.72 46.09
C LEU A 147 4.82 -1.61 45.10
N THR A 148 5.75 -0.70 44.80
CA THR A 148 5.48 0.52 44.02
C THR A 148 6.51 0.72 42.92
N ILE A 149 6.05 1.32 41.82
CA ILE A 149 6.86 1.76 40.70
C ILE A 149 6.73 3.28 40.67
N THR A 150 7.84 4.00 40.78
CA THR A 150 7.85 5.46 40.66
C THR A 150 8.47 5.86 39.33
N GLY A 151 7.99 6.95 38.78
CA GLY A 151 8.41 7.40 37.47
C GLY A 151 7.81 8.74 37.10
N VAL A 152 8.17 9.20 35.92
CA VAL A 152 7.81 10.52 35.40
C VAL A 152 7.15 10.37 34.04
N PHE A 153 6.12 11.17 33.78
CA PHE A 153 5.48 11.23 32.48
C PHE A 153 6.26 12.11 31.50
N SER A 154 6.11 11.83 30.21
CA SER A 154 6.60 12.71 29.15
C SER A 154 5.74 13.96 29.07
N LYS A 155 6.38 15.13 28.88
CA LYS A 155 5.69 16.42 28.70
C LYS A 155 4.79 16.47 27.46
N TYR A 156 5.03 15.56 26.52
CA TYR A 156 4.34 15.50 25.25
C TYR A 156 3.54 14.20 25.13
N ALA A 157 2.35 14.32 24.56
CA ALA A 157 1.57 13.19 24.07
C ALA A 157 1.77 13.02 22.56
N TYR A 158 1.60 11.79 22.07
CA TYR A 158 1.94 11.39 20.71
C TYR A 158 0.71 10.88 19.98
N LYS A 159 0.66 11.19 18.68
CA LYS A 159 -0.45 10.79 17.79
C LYS A 159 -0.41 9.30 17.42
N THR A 160 0.78 8.70 17.35
CA THR A 160 0.96 7.31 16.91
C THR A 160 1.91 6.57 17.84
N LEU A 161 1.67 5.27 18.01
CA LEU A 161 2.51 4.38 18.82
C LEU A 161 3.97 4.41 18.37
N ASP A 162 4.24 4.40 17.05
CA ASP A 162 5.59 4.46 16.50
C ASP A 162 6.33 5.76 16.90
N ARG A 163 5.64 6.90 16.98
CA ARG A 163 6.26 8.16 17.43
C ARG A 163 6.57 8.14 18.93
N ALA A 164 5.66 7.63 19.74
CA ALA A 164 5.88 7.45 21.18
C ALA A 164 7.09 6.52 21.43
N ARG A 165 7.19 5.41 20.69
CA ARG A 165 8.34 4.48 20.77
C ARG A 165 9.64 5.14 20.39
N ASN A 166 9.67 5.94 19.32
CA ASN A 166 10.88 6.62 18.91
C ASN A 166 11.33 7.65 19.95
N ALA A 167 10.40 8.38 20.56
CA ALA A 167 10.71 9.29 21.67
C ALA A 167 11.20 8.54 22.91
N ALA A 168 10.62 7.37 23.22
CA ALA A 168 11.10 6.51 24.30
C ALA A 168 12.51 5.95 24.03
N LYS A 169 12.83 5.57 22.78
CA LYS A 169 14.16 5.05 22.42
C LYS A 169 15.24 6.13 22.42
N TYR A 170 14.89 7.35 22.01
CA TYR A 170 15.82 8.45 21.84
C TYR A 170 15.31 9.70 22.57
N PRO A 171 15.23 9.66 23.91
CA PRO A 171 14.74 10.79 24.68
C PRO A 171 15.73 11.95 24.60
N LYS A 172 15.21 13.17 24.53
CA LYS A 172 15.99 14.40 24.64
C LYS A 172 15.94 14.93 26.06
N ASP A 173 16.96 15.73 26.41
CA ASP A 173 17.01 16.39 27.70
C ASP A 173 15.76 17.28 27.90
N GLY A 174 15.04 17.02 28.99
CA GLY A 174 13.82 17.75 29.33
C GLY A 174 12.53 17.24 28.68
N ASP A 175 12.53 16.10 27.99
CA ASP A 175 11.31 15.49 27.44
C ASP A 175 10.36 14.95 28.53
N PHE A 176 10.88 14.71 29.73
CA PHE A 176 10.12 14.22 30.88
C PHE A 176 9.85 15.32 31.89
N GLU A 177 8.72 15.18 32.59
CA GLU A 177 8.36 15.99 33.74
C GLU A 177 9.30 15.72 34.91
N THR A 178 9.33 16.66 35.86
CA THR A 178 10.11 16.54 37.10
C THR A 178 9.30 15.95 38.25
N THR A 179 7.98 15.86 38.09
CA THR A 179 7.07 15.38 39.14
C THR A 179 6.95 13.87 39.07
N GLU A 180 7.39 13.19 40.12
CA GLU A 180 7.24 11.75 40.21
C GLU A 180 5.79 11.37 40.55
N SER A 181 5.27 10.38 39.83
CA SER A 181 3.96 9.80 40.07
C SER A 181 4.14 8.34 40.49
N PRO A 182 3.79 7.96 41.73
CA PRO A 182 3.85 6.57 42.18
C PRO A 182 2.65 5.78 41.64
N ILE A 183 2.90 4.57 41.14
CA ILE A 183 1.88 3.60 40.71
C ILE A 183 2.13 2.30 41.49
N SER A 184 1.08 1.69 42.02
CA SER A 184 1.22 0.38 42.69
C SER A 184 1.53 -0.72 41.66
N LYS A 185 2.30 -1.75 42.02
CA LYS A 185 2.59 -2.86 41.10
C LYS A 185 1.33 -3.63 40.69
N GLU A 186 0.37 -3.75 41.60
CA GLU A 186 -0.91 -4.41 41.31
C GLU A 186 -1.70 -3.64 40.25
N GLU A 187 -1.76 -2.31 40.39
CA GLU A 187 -2.37 -1.43 39.39
C GLU A 187 -1.61 -1.51 38.07
N PHE A 188 -0.28 -1.37 38.09
CA PHE A 188 0.55 -1.45 36.87
C PHE A 188 0.35 -2.76 36.10
N ASN A 189 0.23 -3.89 36.81
CA ASN A 189 0.01 -5.19 36.19
C ASN A 189 -1.39 -5.34 35.58
N THR A 190 -2.39 -4.66 36.15
CA THR A 190 -3.79 -4.69 35.67
C THR A 190 -4.08 -3.65 34.58
N LEU A 191 -3.16 -2.72 34.31
CA LEU A 191 -3.27 -1.75 33.22
C LEU A 191 -3.37 -2.47 31.85
N SER A 192 -4.55 -2.38 31.24
CA SER A 192 -4.84 -2.88 29.88
C SER A 192 -4.41 -1.91 28.78
N ASN A 193 -4.09 -0.66 29.14
CA ASN A 193 -3.74 0.41 28.21
C ASN A 193 -2.23 0.50 27.90
N ILE A 194 -1.40 -0.39 28.44
CA ILE A 194 0.02 -0.47 28.05
C ILE A 194 0.13 -1.07 26.65
N LYS A 195 0.75 -0.34 25.73
CA LYS A 195 0.94 -0.75 24.32
C LYS A 195 2.34 -1.23 24.00
N ALA A 196 3.34 -0.75 24.72
CA ALA A 196 4.73 -1.15 24.56
C ALA A 196 5.53 -0.79 25.80
N ILE A 197 6.63 -1.52 26.03
CA ILE A 197 7.68 -1.15 26.98
C ILE A 197 8.99 -1.10 26.20
N VAL A 198 9.71 -0.01 26.34
CA VAL A 198 11.00 0.23 25.69
C VAL A 198 12.07 0.29 26.78
N ARG A 199 13.08 -0.56 26.62
CA ARG A 199 14.29 -0.56 27.43
C ARG A 199 15.38 0.22 26.69
#